data_AF-A0A485ABD7-F1
#
_entry.id   AF-A0A485ABD7-F1
#
_cell.length_a   1.000
_cell.length_b   1.000
_cell.length_c   1.000
_cell.angle_alpha   90.00
_cell.angle_beta   90.00
_cell.angle_gamma   90.00
#
_symmetry.space_group_name_H-M   'P 1'
#
loop_
_entity.id
_entity.type
_entity.pdbx_description
1 polymer ?
#
loop_
_entity_poly.entity_id
_entity_poly.type
_entity_poly.pdbx_seq_one_letter_code
_entity_poly.pdbx_strand_id
1 'polypeptide(L)' 'MRLDIADMRLFVCIADAGSITGGARRANLALASASERLKNIELDAGVSLLVRHPPRDWPD' A
#
# COMPACT_ATOMS: atom_id res chain seq x y z
N MET A 1 -8.00 -5.56 12.30
CA MET A 1 -7.14 -4.79 13.23
C MET A 1 -7.93 -3.52 13.52
N ARG A 2 -7.40 -2.44 14.10
CA ARG A 2 -8.06 -1.14 13.94
C ARG A 2 -7.04 -0.27 13.26
N LEU A 3 -7.37 0.21 12.07
CA LEU A 3 -6.61 1.22 11.33
C LEU A 3 -5.96 2.24 12.28
N ASP A 4 -4.63 2.31 12.27
CA ASP A 4 -3.85 3.21 13.10
C ASP A 4 -3.12 4.29 12.28
N ILE A 5 -2.41 5.19 12.96
CA ILE A 5 -1.66 6.27 12.32
C ILE A 5 -0.49 5.74 11.48
N ALA A 6 0.15 4.64 11.88
CA ALA A 6 1.25 4.06 11.11
C ALA A 6 0.76 3.50 9.77
N ASP A 7 -0.43 2.91 9.77
CA ASP A 7 -1.11 2.42 8.59
C ASP A 7 -1.53 3.58 7.65
N MET A 8 -2.05 4.68 8.18
CA MET A 8 -2.31 5.88 7.37
C MET A 8 -1.04 6.48 6.77
N ARG A 9 0.07 6.50 7.53
CA ARG A 9 1.37 6.96 7.01
C ARG A 9 1.90 6.04 5.92
N LEU A 10 1.72 4.72 6.06
CA LEU A 10 2.06 3.76 5.03
C LEU A 10 1.26 4.01 3.74
N PHE A 11 -0.05 4.23 3.86
CA PHE A 11 -0.89 4.53 2.70
C PHE A 11 -0.41 5.78 1.95
N VAL A 12 -0.14 6.88 2.65
CA VAL A 12 0.43 8.11 2.04
C VAL A 12 1.78 7.81 1.37
N CYS A 13 2.66 7.05 2.03
CA CYS A 13 3.95 6.67 1.44
C CYS A 13 3.79 5.89 0.14
N ILE A 14 2.80 4.99 0.05
CA ILE A 14 2.51 4.20 -1.15
C ILE A 14 1.93 5.08 -2.25
N ALA A 15 0.96 5.94 -1.93
CA ALA A 15 0.34 6.87 -2.88
C ALA A 15 1.38 7.82 -3.49
N ASP A 16 2.23 8.44 -2.66
CA ASP A 16 3.29 9.35 -3.11
C ASP A 16 4.40 8.65 -3.90
N ALA A 17 4.59 7.34 -3.71
CA ALA A 17 5.58 6.55 -4.43
C ALA A 17 5.04 5.92 -5.73
N GLY A 18 3.71 5.89 -5.91
CA GLY A 18 3.04 5.22 -7.02
C GLY A 18 3.24 3.70 -7.07
N SER A 19 3.77 3.09 -6.00
CA SER A 19 4.01 1.64 -5.94
C SER A 19 4.12 1.18 -4.48
N ILE A 20 3.69 -0.06 -4.21
CA ILE A 20 3.79 -0.66 -2.87
C ILE A 20 5.27 -0.82 -2.47
N THR A 21 6.13 -1.24 -3.40
CA THR A 21 7.57 -1.38 -3.14
C THR A 21 8.24 -0.05 -2.79
N GLY A 22 7.93 1.03 -3.53
CA GLY A 22 8.46 2.36 -3.24
C GLY A 22 7.95 2.90 -1.91
N GLY A 23 6.66 2.71 -1.61
CA GLY A 23 6.06 3.10 -0.34
C GLY A 23 6.63 2.34 0.85
N ALA A 24 6.81 1.02 0.72
CA ALA A 24 7.42 0.17 1.75
C ALA A 24 8.83 0.65 2.10
N ARG A 25 9.66 0.97 1.09
CA ARG A 25 11.00 1.54 1.31
C ARG A 25 10.96 2.88 2.04
N ARG A 26 10.03 3.78 1.68
CA ARG A 26 9.87 5.08 2.36
C ARG A 26 9.36 4.94 3.81
N ALA A 27 8.53 3.93 4.07
CA ALA A 27 8.01 3.61 5.40
C ALA A 27 8.95 2.73 6.25
N ASN A 28 10.15 2.38 5.74
CA ASN A 28 11.09 1.46 6.37
C ASN A 28 10.47 0.10 6.74
N LEU A 29 9.65 -0.44 5.83
CA LEU A 29 9.00 -1.75 5.96
C LEU A 29 9.49 -2.71 4.87
N ALA A 30 9.52 -3.99 5.22
CA ALA A 30 9.58 -5.04 4.21
C ALA A 30 8.32 -5.01 3.33
N LEU A 31 8.47 -5.40 2.05
CA LEU A 31 7.36 -5.45 1.09
C LEU A 31 6.19 -6.31 1.61
N ALA A 32 6.49 -7.46 2.22
CA ALA A 32 5.47 -8.35 2.77
C ALA A 32 4.65 -7.66 3.87
N SER A 33 5.32 -6.99 4.82
CA SER A 33 4.65 -6.25 5.90
C SER A 33 3.82 -5.09 5.38
N ALA A 34 4.31 -4.34 4.39
CA ALA A 34 3.57 -3.26 3.77
C ALA A 34 2.31 -3.77 3.04
N SER A 35 2.43 -4.89 2.32
CA SER A 35 1.31 -5.53 1.61
C SER A 35 0.23 -6.02 2.58
N GLU A 36 0.61 -6.68 3.67
CA GLU A 36 -0.31 -7.15 4.70
C GLU A 36 -1.04 -6.00 5.40
N ARG A 37 -0.30 -4.95 5.78
CA ARG A 37 -0.89 -3.74 6.38
C ARG A 37 -1.87 -3.07 5.44
N LEU A 38 -1.50 -2.85 4.17
CA LEU A 38 -2.40 -2.27 3.18
C LEU A 38 -3.69 -3.09 3.04
N LYS A 39 -3.58 -4.42 2.99
CA LYS A 39 -4.75 -5.31 2.95
C LYS A 39 -5.63 -5.12 4.20
N ASN A 40 -5.03 -4.99 5.38
CA ASN A 40 -5.79 -4.74 6.62
C ASN A 40 -6.47 -3.37 6.61
N ILE A 41 -5.84 -2.33 6.03
CA ILE A 41 -6.46 -1.01 5.85
C ILE A 41 -7.71 -1.12 4.98
N GLU A 42 -7.62 -1.79 3.83
CA GLU A 42 -8.76 -1.97 2.91
C GLU A 42 -9.88 -2.80 3.55
N LEU A 43 -9.53 -3.83 4.33
CA LEU A 43 -10.50 -4.64 5.09
C LEU A 43 -11.21 -3.82 6.16
N ASP A 44 -10.48 -3.07 6.97
CA ASP A 44 -11.04 -2.25 8.04
C ASP A 44 -11.89 -1.09 7.46
N ALA A 45 -11.53 -0.55 6.28
CA ALA A 45 -12.29 0.48 5.57
C ALA A 45 -13.51 -0.07 4.81
N GLY A 46 -13.54 -1.37 4.51
CA GLY A 46 -14.59 -2.01 3.72
C GLY A 46 -14.59 -1.64 2.23
N VAL A 47 -13.48 -1.08 1.74
CA VAL A 47 -13.34 -0.61 0.35
C VAL A 47 -11.89 -0.74 -0.12
N SER A 48 -11.69 -1.07 -1.40
CA SER A 48 -10.38 -1.01 -2.03
C SER A 48 -9.92 0.44 -2.13
N LEU A 49 -8.70 0.72 -1.66
CA LEU A 49 -8.14 2.07 -1.66
C LEU A 49 -7.25 2.32 -2.87
N LEU A 50 -6.68 1.27 -3.46
CA LEU A 50 -5.76 1.37 -4.58
C LEU A 50 -6.21 0.46 -5.74
N VAL A 51 -6.12 0.99 -6.96
CA VAL A 51 -6.25 0.21 -8.19
C VAL A 51 -4.87 -0.32 -8.57
N ARG A 52 -4.78 -1.63 -8.81
CA ARG A 52 -3.53 -2.25 -9.26
C ARG A 52 -3.45 -2.17 -10.77
N HIS A 53 -2.44 -1.47 -11.26
CA HIS A 53 -2.10 -1.46 -12.68
C HIS A 53 -1.10 -2.57 -12.98
N PRO A 54 -1.15 -3.13 -14.20
CA PRO A 54 -0.08 -4.01 -14.66
C PRO A 54 1.26 -3.26 -14.65
N PRO A 55 2.39 -3.98 -14.67
CA PRO A 55 3.71 -3.38 -14.87
C PRO A 55 3.71 -2.43 -16.07
N ARG A 56 4.52 -1.38 -15.98
CA ARG A 56 4.56 -0.30 -17.00
C ARG A 56 4.89 -0.81 -18.41
N ASP A 57 5.48 -2.00 -18.51
CA ASP A 57 5.93 -2.69 -19.71
C ASP A 57 4.99 -3.84 -20.16
N TRP A 58 3.78 -3.93 -19.61
CA TRP A 58 2.80 -4.93 -20.04
C TRP A 58 2.27 -4.61 -21.45
N PRO A 59 2.20 -5.60 -22.37
CA PRO A 59 1.64 -5.38 -23.71
C PRO A 59 0.15 -5.08 -23.66
N ASP A 60 -0.30 -4.09 -24.44
CA ASP A 60 -1.70 -3.68 -24.58
C ASP A 60 -2.63 -4.81 -25.06
#